data_AF-A0A7Y2H0B0-F1
#
_entry.id   AF-A0A7Y2H0B0-F1
#
_cell.length_a   1.000
_cell.length_b   1.000
_cell.length_c   1.000
_cell.angle_alpha   90.00
_cell.angle_beta   90.00
_cell.angle_gamma   90.00
#
_symmetry.space_group_name_H-M   'P 1'
#
loop_
_entity.id
_entity.type
_entity.pdbx_description
1 polymer ?
#
loop_
_entity_poly.entity_id
_entity_poly.type
_entity_poly.pdbx_seq_one_letter_code
_entity_poly.pdbx_strand_id
1 'polypeptide(L)'
;METMQLDAALDLTEFEGSVMFVHHVQDESNFHFTALADGEMRQGYSEGGDLYLMDEKPHDAAGWHSYRIVGDGSHFRAYSDETLVTHGHGDAPPPGAVGIRINGTGTVMLDYIQVRPVR
;
A
#
# COMPACT_ATOMS: atom_id res chain seq x y z
N MET A 1 8.42 5.55 -11.64
CA MET A 1 8.86 4.31 -12.30
C MET A 1 7.59 3.59 -12.75
N GLU A 2 7.54 2.93 -13.91
CA GLU A 2 6.37 2.12 -14.31
C GLU A 2 6.27 0.81 -13.51
N THR A 3 7.40 0.39 -12.96
CA THR A 3 7.52 -0.77 -12.08
C THR A 3 8.16 -0.33 -10.77
N MET A 4 7.68 -0.86 -9.65
CA MET A 4 8.20 -0.52 -8.33
C MET A 4 7.98 -1.66 -7.35
N GLN A 5 8.86 -1.72 -6.37
CA GLN A 5 8.66 -2.49 -5.16
C GLN A 5 8.93 -1.59 -3.96
N LEU A 6 8.00 -1.58 -3.01
CA LEU A 6 8.18 -1.06 -1.66
C LEU A 6 8.19 -2.23 -0.68
N ASP A 7 9.21 -2.31 0.16
CA ASP A 7 9.24 -3.17 1.33
C ASP A 7 9.15 -2.30 2.58
N ALA A 8 8.36 -2.70 3.57
CA ALA A 8 8.27 -2.02 4.85
C ALA A 8 8.07 -3.00 6.00
N ALA A 9 8.39 -2.59 7.22
CA ALA A 9 8.00 -3.30 8.43
C ALA A 9 7.40 -2.32 9.44
N LEU A 10 6.20 -2.64 9.93
CA LEU A 10 5.40 -1.80 10.81
C LEU A 10 4.84 -2.61 11.98
N ASP A 11 4.63 -1.95 13.12
CA ASP A 11 3.74 -2.41 14.19
C ASP A 11 2.57 -1.43 14.33
N LEU A 12 1.34 -1.98 14.23
CA LEU A 12 0.09 -1.23 14.31
C LEU A 12 -0.76 -1.62 15.54
N THR A 13 -0.21 -2.34 16.52
CA THR A 13 -0.94 -2.81 17.71
C THR A 13 -1.61 -1.66 18.48
N GLU A 14 -0.93 -0.53 18.59
CA GLU A 14 -1.38 0.66 19.33
C GLU A 14 -1.92 1.75 18.39
N PHE A 15 -2.38 1.38 17.19
CA PHE A 15 -2.90 2.31 16.19
C PHE A 15 -4.32 1.96 15.78
N GLU A 16 -5.22 2.93 15.86
CA GLU A 16 -6.58 2.85 15.33
C GLU A 16 -6.71 3.78 14.13
N GLY A 17 -6.96 3.21 12.96
CA GLY A 17 -7.18 3.97 11.73
C GLY A 17 -6.71 3.22 10.48
N SER A 18 -6.17 3.99 9.53
CA SER A 18 -5.69 3.49 8.25
C SER A 18 -4.25 3.88 7.98
N VAL A 19 -3.49 2.94 7.42
CA VAL A 19 -2.16 3.18 6.84
C VAL A 19 -2.23 2.80 5.37
N MET A 20 -1.81 3.71 4.49
CA MET A 20 -1.73 3.47 3.05
C MET A 20 -0.29 3.60 2.60
N PHE A 21 0.25 2.55 1.99
CA PHE A 21 1.42 2.64 1.13
C PHE A 21 0.97 3.23 -0.21
N VAL A 22 1.34 4.47 -0.48
CA VAL A 22 0.96 5.17 -1.71
C VAL A 22 2.12 5.12 -2.71
N HIS A 23 1.80 4.90 -3.98
CA HIS A 23 2.77 4.83 -5.06
C HIS A 23 2.18 5.44 -6.34
N HIS A 24 3.05 5.75 -7.30
CA HIS A 24 2.66 6.51 -8.50
C HIS A 24 1.94 7.83 -8.17
N VAL A 25 2.31 8.45 -7.05
CA VAL A 25 1.69 9.71 -6.59
C VAL A 25 1.97 10.81 -7.61
N GLN A 26 0.90 11.39 -8.14
CA GLN A 26 0.94 12.59 -9.00
C GLN A 26 0.64 13.84 -8.17
N ASP A 27 -0.37 13.74 -7.30
CA ASP A 27 -0.76 14.76 -6.33
C ASP A 27 -1.55 14.13 -5.16
N GLU A 28 -2.11 14.96 -4.28
CA GLU A 28 -2.87 14.55 -3.09
C GLU A 28 -4.20 13.81 -3.39
N SER A 29 -4.66 13.85 -4.63
CA SER A 29 -5.93 13.30 -5.10
C SER A 29 -5.76 12.22 -6.18
N ASN A 30 -4.53 11.98 -6.65
CA ASN A 30 -4.22 11.06 -7.74
C ASN A 30 -3.00 10.20 -7.41
N PHE A 31 -3.24 8.95 -6.98
CA PHE A 31 -2.19 8.01 -6.56
C PHE A 31 -2.72 6.57 -6.54
N HIS A 32 -1.85 5.57 -6.63
CA HIS A 32 -2.21 4.17 -6.34
C HIS A 32 -1.86 3.85 -4.89
N PHE A 33 -2.54 2.86 -4.31
CA PHE A 33 -2.33 2.51 -2.91
C PHE A 33 -2.50 1.02 -2.61
N THR A 34 -1.83 0.60 -1.55
CA THR A 34 -2.22 -0.54 -0.72
C THR A 34 -2.52 -0.03 0.69
N ALA A 35 -3.73 -0.27 1.19
CA ALA A 35 -4.23 0.19 2.47
C ALA A 35 -4.40 -0.96 3.46
N LEU A 36 -4.06 -0.69 4.73
CA LEU A 36 -4.34 -1.51 5.90
C LEU A 36 -5.40 -0.76 6.71
N ALA A 37 -6.64 -1.26 6.74
CA ALA A 37 -7.76 -0.62 7.41
C ALA A 37 -8.88 -1.63 7.69
N ASP A 38 -9.61 -1.46 8.79
CA ASP A 38 -10.83 -2.23 9.12
C ASP A 38 -10.69 -3.76 9.08
N GLY A 39 -9.50 -4.29 9.40
CA GLY A 39 -9.22 -5.73 9.32
C GLY A 39 -9.08 -6.27 7.90
N GLU A 40 -8.75 -5.40 6.95
CA GLU A 40 -8.57 -5.72 5.55
C GLU A 40 -7.27 -5.12 4.99
N MET A 41 -6.71 -5.81 4.00
CA MET A 41 -5.75 -5.25 3.07
C MET A 41 -6.48 -4.93 1.77
N ARG A 42 -6.48 -3.67 1.37
CA ARG A 42 -7.17 -3.17 0.17
C ARG A 42 -6.16 -2.61 -0.81
N GLN A 43 -6.30 -2.93 -2.09
CA GLN A 43 -5.45 -2.39 -3.15
C GLN A 43 -6.31 -1.62 -4.14
N GLY A 44 -5.85 -0.45 -4.55
CA GLY A 44 -6.67 0.46 -5.35
C GLY A 44 -5.92 1.69 -5.84
N TYR A 45 -6.68 2.66 -6.32
CA TYR A 45 -6.18 3.96 -6.73
C TYR A 45 -7.16 5.07 -6.35
N SER A 46 -6.61 6.28 -6.24
CA SER A 46 -7.37 7.51 -6.11
C SER A 46 -7.34 8.24 -7.44
N GLU A 47 -8.50 8.71 -7.88
CA GLU A 47 -8.66 9.57 -9.04
C GLU A 47 -9.59 10.73 -8.66
N GLY A 48 -9.08 11.97 -8.74
CA GLY A 48 -9.83 13.15 -8.31
C GLY A 48 -10.24 13.15 -6.82
N GLY A 49 -9.57 12.34 -5.98
CA GLY A 49 -9.83 12.21 -4.55
C GLY A 49 -10.82 11.09 -4.20
N ASP A 50 -11.53 10.53 -5.18
CA ASP A 50 -12.34 9.33 -5.01
C ASP A 50 -11.43 8.09 -4.96
N LEU A 51 -11.82 7.06 -4.22
CA LEU A 51 -11.07 5.81 -4.08
C LEU A 51 -11.77 4.68 -4.84
N TYR A 52 -10.99 3.96 -5.65
CA TYR A 52 -11.42 2.83 -6.45
C TYR A 52 -10.62 1.59 -6.05
N LEU A 53 -11.32 0.49 -5.77
CA LEU A 53 -10.69 -0.77 -5.35
C LEU A 53 -10.47 -1.69 -6.54
N MET A 54 -9.30 -2.31 -6.58
CA MET A 54 -8.93 -3.37 -7.52
C MET A 54 -9.05 -4.75 -6.88
N ASP A 55 -8.69 -4.87 -5.60
CA ASP A 55 -8.84 -6.10 -4.81
C ASP A 55 -8.87 -5.77 -3.31
N GLU A 56 -9.52 -6.62 -2.53
CA GLU A 56 -9.60 -6.53 -1.07
C GLU A 56 -9.67 -7.92 -0.45
N LYS A 57 -9.00 -8.12 0.68
CA LYS A 57 -9.03 -9.37 1.45
C LYS A 57 -8.96 -9.10 2.95
N PRO A 58 -9.55 -9.97 3.79
CA PRO A 58 -9.33 -9.95 5.22
C PRO A 58 -7.83 -10.04 5.55
N HIS A 59 -7.38 -9.20 6.47
CA HIS A 59 -6.01 -9.18 6.94
C HIS A 59 -5.95 -8.55 8.34
N ASP A 60 -5.43 -9.30 9.31
CA ASP A 60 -5.10 -8.75 10.62
C ASP A 60 -3.71 -8.12 10.54
N ALA A 61 -3.63 -6.83 10.88
CA ALA A 61 -2.42 -6.02 10.80
C ALA A 61 -1.84 -5.68 12.19
N ALA A 62 -2.41 -6.25 13.26
CA ALA A 62 -1.94 -6.03 14.62
C ALA A 62 -0.59 -6.75 14.89
N GLY A 63 0.36 -6.02 15.47
CA GLY A 63 1.72 -6.52 15.71
C GLY A 63 2.69 -6.18 14.58
N TRP A 64 3.92 -6.68 14.73
CA TRP A 64 4.97 -6.51 13.72
C TRP A 64 4.69 -7.37 12.49
N HIS A 65 4.55 -6.71 11.36
CA HIS A 65 4.40 -7.35 10.05
C HIS A 65 5.35 -6.74 9.02
N SER A 66 5.85 -7.60 8.14
CA SER A 66 6.59 -7.19 6.95
C SER A 66 5.64 -7.09 5.76
N TYR A 67 5.71 -5.98 5.04
CA TYR A 67 4.88 -5.70 3.88
C TYR A 67 5.73 -5.57 2.64
N ARG A 68 5.23 -6.12 1.52
CA ARG A 68 5.80 -5.88 0.19
C ARG A 68 4.70 -5.48 -0.76
N ILE A 69 4.89 -4.35 -1.44
CA ILE A 69 3.96 -3.81 -2.42
C ILE A 69 4.72 -3.76 -3.74
N VAL A 70 4.16 -4.39 -4.78
CA VAL A 70 4.74 -4.46 -6.11
C VAL A 70 3.74 -3.88 -7.10
N GLY A 71 4.17 -2.90 -7.88
CA GLY A 71 3.51 -2.49 -9.12
C GLY A 71 4.37 -2.92 -10.30
N ASP A 72 3.80 -3.66 -11.24
CA ASP A 72 4.48 -4.15 -12.43
C ASP A 72 3.54 -4.09 -13.64
N GLY A 73 3.60 -2.97 -14.37
CA GLY A 73 2.68 -2.69 -15.45
C GLY A 73 1.24 -2.72 -14.93
N SER A 74 0.44 -3.66 -15.45
CA SER A 74 -0.97 -3.80 -15.07
C SER A 74 -1.26 -4.69 -13.86
N HIS A 75 -0.22 -5.21 -13.20
CA HIS A 75 -0.36 -6.12 -12.06
C HIS A 75 0.15 -5.45 -10.79
N PHE A 76 -0.72 -5.41 -9.78
CA PHE A 76 -0.40 -4.89 -8.46
C PHE A 76 -0.52 -6.03 -7.45
N ARG A 77 0.47 -6.17 -6.57
CA ARG A 77 0.53 -7.28 -5.61
C ARG A 77 0.94 -6.75 -4.26
N ALA A 78 0.22 -7.14 -3.21
CA ALA A 78 0.61 -6.84 -1.85
C ALA A 78 0.76 -8.12 -1.05
N TYR A 79 1.83 -8.17 -0.28
CA TYR A 79 2.20 -9.30 0.57
C TYR A 79 2.29 -8.83 2.02
N SER A 80 1.91 -9.70 2.94
CA SER A 80 2.22 -9.60 4.36
C SER A 80 2.93 -10.87 4.78
N ASP A 81 4.10 -10.74 5.43
CA ASP A 81 4.94 -11.85 5.88
C ASP A 81 5.16 -12.90 4.81
N GLU A 82 5.66 -12.42 3.67
CA GLU A 82 5.97 -13.20 2.46
C GLU A 82 4.77 -13.88 1.79
N THR A 83 3.56 -13.72 2.34
CA THR A 83 2.33 -14.30 1.82
C THR A 83 1.59 -13.27 0.97
N LEU A 84 1.24 -13.65 -0.27
CA LEU A 84 0.41 -12.81 -1.14
C LEU A 84 -0.98 -12.66 -0.51
N VAL A 85 -1.41 -11.42 -0.31
CA VAL A 85 -2.73 -11.11 0.23
C VAL A 85 -3.65 -10.59 -0.88
N THR A 86 -3.27 -9.51 -1.57
CA THR A 86 -4.06 -8.94 -2.67
C THR A 86 -3.32 -8.98 -4.00
N HIS A 87 -4.09 -9.11 -5.08
CA HIS A 87 -3.59 -9.10 -6.46
C HIS A 87 -4.58 -8.35 -7.37
N GLY A 88 -4.45 -7.04 -7.43
CA GLY A 88 -5.24 -6.16 -8.28
C GLY A 88 -4.73 -6.09 -9.71
N HIS A 89 -5.65 -5.79 -10.62
CA HIS A 89 -5.36 -5.51 -12.03
C HIS A 89 -5.92 -4.14 -12.41
N GLY A 90 -5.16 -3.37 -13.17
CA GLY A 90 -5.54 -2.04 -13.65
C GLY A 90 -4.46 -1.46 -14.55
N ASP A 91 -4.70 -0.31 -15.17
CA ASP A 91 -3.67 0.30 -16.01
C ASP A 91 -2.52 0.87 -15.17
N ALA A 92 -1.30 0.77 -15.71
CA ALA A 92 -0.13 1.35 -15.07
C ALA A 92 -0.20 2.88 -15.16
N PRO A 93 -0.24 3.60 -14.03
CA PRO A 93 -0.20 5.05 -14.05
C PRO A 93 1.20 5.54 -14.43
N PRO A 94 1.35 6.84 -14.77
CA PRO A 94 2.66 7.42 -14.97
C PRO A 94 3.57 7.22 -13.74
N PRO A 95 4.90 7.12 -13.96
CA PRO A 95 5.89 7.29 -12.91
C PRO A 95 5.55 8.42 -11.93
N GLY A 96 5.54 8.11 -10.63
CA GLY A 96 5.28 9.11 -9.59
C GLY A 96 6.06 8.82 -8.31
N ALA A 97 5.83 9.64 -7.28
CA ALA A 97 6.44 9.46 -5.98
C ALA A 97 5.86 8.24 -5.23
N VAL A 98 6.54 7.84 -4.16
CA VAL A 98 6.15 6.74 -3.27
C VAL A 98 6.22 7.26 -1.84
N GLY A 99 5.29 6.84 -0.98
CA GLY A 99 5.24 7.27 0.41
C GLY A 99 4.23 6.51 1.25
N ILE A 100 3.90 7.09 2.41
CA ILE A 100 2.86 6.58 3.30
C ILE A 100 1.87 7.70 3.61
N ARG A 101 0.58 7.36 3.61
CA ARG A 101 -0.49 8.20 4.14
C ARG A 101 -1.07 7.51 5.38
N ILE A 102 -1.17 8.25 6.48
CA ILE A 102 -1.67 7.75 7.76
C ILE A 102 -2.86 8.62 8.16
N ASN A 103 -3.97 7.98 8.55
CA ASN A 103 -5.14 8.65 9.08
C ASN A 103 -5.68 7.84 10.25
N GLY A 104 -5.64 8.40 11.46
CA GLY A 104 -6.04 7.70 12.68
C GLY A 104 -5.44 8.32 13.93
N THR A 105 -5.50 7.56 15.02
CA THR A 105 -4.97 7.93 16.33
C THR A 105 -4.13 6.80 16.92
N GLY A 106 -3.15 7.14 17.76
CA GLY A 106 -2.26 6.16 18.38
C GLY A 106 -0.85 6.19 17.80
N THR A 107 -0.14 5.06 17.89
CA THR A 107 1.28 4.96 17.54
C THR A 107 1.49 3.96 16.41
N VAL A 108 2.12 4.41 15.33
CA VAL A 108 2.68 3.54 14.29
C VAL A 108 4.17 3.40 14.55
N MET A 109 4.65 2.19 14.82
CA MET A 109 6.09 1.94 14.84
C MET A 109 6.54 1.54 13.44
N LEU A 110 7.59 2.19 12.94
CA LEU A 110 8.18 1.91 11.65
C LEU A 110 9.63 1.48 11.87
N ASP A 111 9.98 0.27 11.42
CA ASP A 111 11.37 -0.18 11.42
C ASP A 111 12.07 0.32 10.14
N TYR A 112 11.55 -0.06 8.97
CA TYR A 112 12.11 0.38 7.69
C TYR A 112 11.06 0.59 6.61
N ILE A 113 11.43 1.41 5.62
CA ILE A 113 10.82 1.47 4.30
C ILE A 113 11.96 1.47 3.28
N GLN A 114 11.87 0.62 2.28
CA GLN A 114 12.80 0.58 1.16
C GLN A 114 12.02 0.55 -0.15
N VAL A 115 12.46 1.37 -1.11
CA VAL A 115 11.86 1.42 -2.45
C VAL A 115 12.92 1.07 -3.48
N ARG A 116 12.55 0.23 -4.45
CA ARG A 116 13.40 -0.17 -5.57
C ARG A 116 12.61 -0.30 -6.88
N PRO A 117 13.22 -0.03 -8.05
CA PRO A 117 12.65 -0.45 -9.32
C PRO A 117 12.56 -1.97 -9.41
N VAL A 118 11.54 -2.49 -10.10
CA VAL A 118 11.47 -3.91 -10.49
C VAL A 118 11.99 -4.04 -11.92
N ARG A 119 12.86 -5.02 -12.17
CA ARG A 119 13.49 -5.25 -13.47
C ARG A 119 12.75 -6.31 -14.25
#